data_AF-A0AAV8WJD7-F1
#
_entry.id   AF-A0AAV8WJD7-F1
#
_cell.length_a   1.000
_cell.length_b   1.000
_cell.length_c   1.000
_cell.angle_alpha   90.00
_cell.angle_beta   90.00
_cell.angle_gamma   90.00
#
_symmetry.space_group_name_H-M   'P 1'
#
loop_
_entity.id
_entity.type
_entity.pdbx_description
1 polymer ?
#
loop_
_entity_poly.entity_id
_entity_poly.type
_entity_poly.pdbx_seq_one_letter_code
_entity_poly.pdbx_strand_id
1 'polypeptide(L)'
;METFVFLRSQSNSGETAMATICWALCIKNLKSGALLFNKYVQLTMLQHHCQRSSHPIKLMERSVYSARYCFVEKMKRDQILSAASAAVIDEHFKWLKNNASTGVDLIVYLRTTPEVVYKRMMERNRAEEKSVSFDYLKELHDIHENWLYYKNLHHCPAPVLVLNADLDKSDIKRNMKNVRHTYLMNFQ
;
A
#
# COMPACT_ATOMS: atom_id res chain seq x y z
N MET A 1 -2.85 0.11 -10.40
CA MET A 1 -1.98 0.16 -9.22
C MET A 1 -2.13 -1.13 -8.45
N GLU A 2 -1.02 -1.79 -8.19
CA GLU A 2 -0.90 -3.09 -7.52
C GLU A 2 -1.68 -3.08 -6.20
N THR A 3 -2.79 -3.81 -6.14
CA THR A 3 -3.68 -3.83 -4.98
C THR A 3 -3.11 -4.82 -3.97
N PHE A 4 -2.37 -4.30 -2.99
CA PHE A 4 -1.95 -5.10 -1.84
C PHE A 4 -3.15 -5.39 -0.98
N VAL A 5 -3.32 -6.64 -0.58
CA VAL A 5 -4.35 -7.02 0.35
C VAL A 5 -3.67 -7.45 1.64
N PHE A 6 -3.85 -6.66 2.69
CA PHE A 6 -3.40 -6.99 4.04
C PHE A 6 -4.55 -7.63 4.79
N LEU A 7 -4.29 -8.76 5.46
CA LEU A 7 -5.27 -9.45 6.30
C LEU A 7 -4.98 -9.25 7.78
N ARG A 8 -6.05 -8.93 8.52
CA ARG A 8 -6.00 -8.78 9.97
C ARG A 8 -7.26 -9.32 10.65
N SER A 9 -7.15 -9.99 11.79
CA SER A 9 -8.28 -10.29 12.68
C SER A 9 -8.65 -9.10 13.61
N GLN A 10 -9.89 -9.02 14.13
CA GLN A 10 -10.40 -8.16 15.27
C GLN A 10 -11.54 -7.09 15.02
N SER A 11 -12.21 -6.66 16.13
CA SER A 11 -13.66 -6.26 16.30
C SER A 11 -14.05 -4.79 16.67
N ASN A 12 -15.05 -4.18 15.96
CA ASN A 12 -15.94 -2.93 16.06
C ASN A 12 -15.56 -1.55 16.74
N SER A 13 -15.61 -0.31 16.20
CA SER A 13 -16.17 0.38 15.00
C SER A 13 -15.66 1.87 14.96
N GLY A 14 -15.41 2.56 13.84
CA GLY A 14 -16.31 3.50 13.11
C GLY A 14 -15.53 4.70 12.49
N GLU A 15 -15.93 5.24 11.32
CA GLU A 15 -15.08 5.95 10.31
C GLU A 15 -15.55 7.39 9.86
N THR A 16 -14.81 8.02 8.93
CA THR A 16 -14.46 9.46 8.76
C THR A 16 -14.78 10.13 7.38
N ALA A 17 -14.56 11.46 7.25
CA ALA A 17 -14.81 12.30 6.05
C ALA A 17 -13.65 13.22 5.52
N MET A 18 -12.35 12.97 5.79
CA MET A 18 -11.26 13.97 5.54
C MET A 18 -10.43 13.83 4.23
N ALA A 19 -10.68 12.82 3.38
CA ALA A 19 -9.75 12.40 2.30
C ALA A 19 -9.51 13.40 1.17
N THR A 20 -10.49 14.25 0.87
CA THR A 20 -10.48 15.10 -0.33
C THR A 20 -9.53 16.30 -0.21
N ILE A 21 -9.29 16.83 1.00
CA ILE A 21 -8.54 18.08 1.20
C ILE A 21 -7.03 17.88 1.03
N CYS A 22 -6.49 16.77 1.50
CA CYS A 22 -5.04 16.55 1.50
C CYS A 22 -4.47 16.20 0.12
N TRP A 23 -5.29 15.65 -0.79
CA TRP A 23 -4.91 15.43 -2.18
C TRP A 23 -4.66 16.76 -2.92
N ALA A 24 -5.54 17.75 -2.73
CA ALA A 24 -5.44 19.05 -3.39
C ALA A 24 -4.18 19.85 -2.97
N LEU A 25 -3.70 19.66 -1.75
CA LEU A 25 -2.49 20.31 -1.24
C LEU A 25 -1.20 19.71 -1.82
N CYS A 26 -1.17 18.40 -2.11
CA CYS A 26 0.00 17.74 -2.68
C CYS A 26 0.35 18.24 -4.10
N ILE A 27 -0.68 18.60 -4.89
CA ILE A 27 -0.51 19.03 -6.29
C ILE A 27 -0.01 20.48 -6.37
N LYS A 28 -0.34 21.35 -5.40
CA LYS A 28 -0.03 22.79 -5.46
C LYS A 28 1.41 23.14 -5.10
N ASN A 29 2.09 22.34 -4.27
CA ASN A 29 3.51 22.54 -3.96
C ASN A 29 4.16 21.19 -3.63
N LEU A 30 4.91 20.62 -4.57
CA LEU A 30 5.34 19.23 -4.49
C LEU A 30 6.29 18.96 -3.31
N LYS A 31 7.18 19.91 -2.95
CA LYS A 31 8.19 19.70 -1.88
C LYS A 31 7.61 19.89 -0.49
N SER A 32 6.85 20.96 -0.25
CA SER A 32 6.20 21.18 1.05
C SER A 32 4.93 20.33 1.22
N GLY A 33 4.22 20.05 0.13
CA GLY A 33 3.02 19.22 0.09
C GLY A 33 3.30 17.73 0.23
N ALA A 34 4.46 17.23 -0.22
CA ALA A 34 4.78 15.79 -0.10
C ALA A 34 4.83 15.31 1.35
N LEU A 35 5.41 16.09 2.27
CA LEU A 35 5.42 15.73 3.69
C LEU A 35 4.01 15.67 4.25
N LEU A 36 3.21 16.71 4.01
CA LEU A 36 1.84 16.80 4.51
C LEU A 36 0.96 15.68 3.93
N PHE A 37 1.09 15.42 2.64
CA PHE A 37 0.39 14.34 1.95
C PHE A 37 0.75 12.97 2.54
N ASN A 38 2.04 12.68 2.75
CA ASN A 38 2.46 11.41 3.34
C ASN A 38 1.98 11.26 4.79
N LYS A 39 2.00 12.35 5.57
CA LYS A 39 1.44 12.33 6.94
C LYS A 39 -0.05 12.05 6.93
N TYR A 40 -0.78 12.66 5.99
CA TYR A 40 -2.20 12.39 5.82
C TYR A 40 -2.47 10.93 5.42
N VAL A 41 -1.74 10.39 4.44
CA VAL A 41 -1.84 8.99 4.02
C VAL A 41 -1.51 8.04 5.18
N GLN A 42 -0.48 8.33 5.97
CA GLN A 42 -0.17 7.52 7.17
C GLN A 42 -1.30 7.58 8.20
N LEU A 43 -1.90 8.76 8.42
CA LEU A 43 -3.02 8.92 9.34
C LEU A 43 -4.25 8.14 8.88
N THR A 44 -4.65 8.26 7.61
CA THR A 44 -5.83 7.53 7.11
C THR A 44 -5.58 6.03 7.06
N MET A 45 -4.39 5.59 6.66
CA MET A 45 -4.01 4.18 6.71
C MET A 45 -4.02 3.66 8.16
N LEU A 46 -3.54 4.46 9.12
CA LEU A 46 -3.63 4.11 10.54
C LEU A 46 -5.08 4.01 11.02
N GLN A 47 -5.91 5.00 10.66
CA GLN A 47 -7.34 4.97 10.98
C GLN A 47 -7.98 3.73 10.40
N HIS A 48 -7.68 3.39 9.15
CA HIS A 48 -8.11 2.11 8.59
C HIS A 48 -7.53 0.97 9.42
N HIS A 49 -6.23 0.88 9.73
CA HIS A 49 -5.65 -0.20 10.54
C HIS A 49 -6.36 -0.42 11.88
N CYS A 50 -6.69 0.68 12.56
CA CYS A 50 -7.39 0.73 13.84
C CYS A 50 -8.92 0.63 13.71
N GLN A 51 -9.46 0.88 12.51
CA GLN A 51 -10.88 0.73 12.23
C GLN A 51 -11.21 -0.73 12.40
N ARG A 52 -12.19 -0.99 13.24
CA ARG A 52 -12.47 -2.36 13.61
C ARG A 52 -13.54 -2.93 12.68
N SER A 53 -13.45 -4.23 12.38
CA SER A 53 -14.33 -4.93 11.44
C SER A 53 -15.32 -5.80 12.20
N SER A 54 -16.52 -6.04 11.65
CA SER A 54 -17.46 -7.04 12.19
C SER A 54 -17.10 -8.48 11.77
N HIS A 55 -16.15 -8.64 10.85
CA HIS A 55 -15.74 -9.92 10.29
C HIS A 55 -14.43 -10.40 10.92
N PRO A 56 -14.22 -11.73 11.07
CA PRO A 56 -13.01 -12.29 11.68
C PRO A 56 -11.75 -12.01 10.83
N ILE A 57 -11.94 -11.68 9.56
CA ILE A 57 -10.88 -11.33 8.63
C ILE A 57 -11.21 -9.97 8.04
N LYS A 58 -10.25 -9.06 8.12
CA LYS A 58 -10.32 -7.73 7.54
C LYS A 58 -9.35 -7.64 6.38
N LEU A 59 -9.91 -7.31 5.22
CA LEU A 59 -9.17 -6.99 4.00
C LEU A 59 -8.81 -5.50 4.01
N MET A 60 -7.56 -5.17 3.72
CA MET A 60 -7.16 -3.78 3.53
C MET A 60 -6.39 -3.60 2.23
N GLU A 61 -6.81 -2.63 1.42
CA GLU A 61 -6.00 -2.17 0.30
C GLU A 61 -4.83 -1.34 0.85
N ARG A 62 -3.60 -1.83 0.65
CA ARG A 62 -2.37 -1.21 1.18
C ARG A 62 -2.32 -1.16 2.72
N SER A 63 -1.20 -0.65 3.22
CA SER A 63 -0.94 -0.50 4.66
C SER A 63 0.03 0.65 4.93
N VAL A 64 0.16 1.00 6.22
CA VAL A 64 1.19 1.93 6.69
C VAL A 64 2.61 1.50 6.25
N TYR A 65 2.85 0.19 6.10
CA TYR A 65 4.12 -0.34 5.60
C TYR A 65 4.34 0.02 4.13
N SER A 66 3.39 -0.26 3.25
CA SER A 66 3.53 0.10 1.82
C SER A 66 3.68 1.61 1.61
N ALA A 67 2.97 2.43 2.39
CA ALA A 67 3.09 3.88 2.34
C ALA A 67 4.53 4.31 2.63
N ARG A 68 5.17 3.74 3.65
CA ARG A 68 6.55 4.07 4.00
C ARG A 68 7.59 3.38 3.12
N TYR A 69 7.52 2.07 2.96
CA TYR A 69 8.55 1.26 2.33
C TYR A 69 8.55 1.37 0.80
N CYS A 70 7.43 1.76 0.19
CA CYS A 70 7.34 1.90 -1.25
C CYS A 70 7.25 3.36 -1.69
N PHE A 71 6.19 4.07 -1.28
CA PHE A 71 5.92 5.42 -1.78
C PHE A 71 6.88 6.48 -1.23
N VAL A 72 7.13 6.49 0.08
CA VAL A 72 8.13 7.41 0.67
C VAL A 72 9.53 7.07 0.18
N GLU A 73 9.84 5.79 0.00
CA GLU A 73 11.13 5.37 -0.55
C GLU A 73 11.31 5.85 -2.01
N LYS A 74 10.27 5.75 -2.83
CA LYS A 74 10.24 6.33 -4.18
C LYS A 74 10.48 7.84 -4.15
N MET A 75 9.74 8.57 -3.31
CA MET A 75 9.88 10.04 -3.20
C MET A 75 11.26 10.48 -2.69
N LYS A 76 11.93 9.65 -1.87
CA LYS A 76 13.32 9.88 -1.47
C LYS A 76 14.29 9.69 -2.65
N ARG A 77 14.14 8.63 -3.43
CA ARG A 77 14.97 8.35 -4.62
C ARG A 77 14.83 9.46 -5.66
N ASP A 78 13.62 10.00 -5.80
CA ASP A 78 13.31 11.11 -6.72
C ASP A 78 13.72 12.48 -6.17
N GLN A 79 14.29 12.55 -4.96
CA GLN A 79 14.67 13.79 -4.28
C GLN A 79 13.50 14.79 -4.11
N ILE A 80 12.27 14.28 -4.07
CA ILE A 80 11.06 15.09 -3.82
C ILE A 80 10.99 15.46 -2.33
N LEU A 81 11.32 14.50 -1.45
CA LEU A 81 11.38 14.70 -0.01
C LEU A 81 12.78 15.14 0.42
N SER A 82 12.85 16.22 1.21
CA SER A 82 14.09 16.58 1.90
C SER A 82 14.50 15.52 2.92
N ALA A 83 15.80 15.44 3.24
CA ALA A 83 16.30 14.52 4.26
C ALA A 83 15.61 14.72 5.63
N ALA A 84 15.35 15.97 6.02
CA ALA A 84 14.64 16.30 7.25
C ALA A 84 13.18 15.80 7.22
N SER A 85 12.47 16.04 6.11
CA SER A 85 11.08 15.55 5.94
C SER A 85 11.01 14.02 5.96
N ALA A 86 11.94 13.34 5.30
CA ALA A 86 12.04 11.89 5.33
C ALA A 86 12.28 11.37 6.75
N ALA A 87 13.21 11.96 7.50
CA ALA A 87 13.46 11.59 8.90
C ALA A 87 12.21 11.73 9.78
N VAL A 88 11.44 12.81 9.62
CA VAL A 88 10.18 13.02 10.37
C VAL A 88 9.11 11.98 10.01
N ILE A 89 9.06 11.52 8.75
CA ILE A 89 8.16 10.44 8.33
C ILE A 89 8.62 9.10 8.91
N ASP A 90 9.93 8.85 8.93
CA ASP A 90 10.54 7.63 9.45
C ASP A 90 10.31 7.47 10.95
N GLU A 91 10.60 8.51 11.74
CA GLU A 91 10.40 8.48 13.20
C GLU A 91 8.93 8.28 13.56
N HIS A 92 8.02 8.95 12.85
CA HIS A 92 6.60 8.72 13.05
C HIS A 92 6.17 7.30 12.68
N PHE A 93 6.68 6.75 11.58
CA PHE A 93 6.39 5.38 11.21
C PHE A 93 6.93 4.37 12.26
N LYS A 94 8.11 4.60 12.83
CA LYS A 94 8.63 3.82 13.96
C LYS A 94 7.68 3.90 15.16
N TRP A 95 7.23 5.11 15.52
CA TRP A 95 6.27 5.31 16.60
C TRP A 95 4.97 4.54 16.35
N LEU A 96 4.42 4.61 15.13
CA LEU A 96 3.19 3.89 14.76
C LEU A 96 3.31 2.37 14.90
N LYS A 97 4.44 1.80 14.47
CA LYS A 97 4.68 0.35 14.62
C LYS A 97 4.70 -0.09 16.08
N ASN A 98 5.26 0.73 16.96
CA ASN A 98 5.49 0.37 18.36
C ASN A 98 4.28 0.68 19.25
N ASN A 99 3.49 1.69 18.92
CA ASN A 99 2.44 2.22 19.81
C ASN A 99 1.03 2.03 19.27
N ALA A 100 0.88 1.71 17.99
CA ALA A 100 -0.43 1.56 17.38
C ALA A 100 -0.68 0.14 16.87
N SER A 101 -1.96 -0.18 16.79
CA SER A 101 -2.47 -1.45 16.30
C SER A 101 -2.26 -1.51 14.77
N THR A 102 -1.04 -1.82 14.32
CA THR A 102 -0.67 -1.90 12.89
C THR A 102 -0.11 -3.27 12.50
N GLY A 103 -0.37 -4.29 13.34
CA GLY A 103 -0.01 -5.67 13.05
C GLY A 103 -0.73 -6.21 11.81
N VAL A 104 -0.05 -7.07 11.07
CA VAL A 104 -0.53 -7.72 9.85
C VAL A 104 -0.28 -9.21 10.00
N ASP A 105 -1.26 -10.04 9.67
CA ASP A 105 -1.15 -11.50 9.76
C ASP A 105 -0.69 -12.12 8.44
N LEU A 106 -1.08 -11.52 7.31
CA LEU A 106 -0.69 -11.94 5.96
C LEU A 106 -0.63 -10.74 5.00
N ILE A 107 0.39 -10.74 4.13
CA ILE A 107 0.49 -9.83 3.00
C ILE A 107 0.19 -10.60 1.72
N VAL A 108 -0.81 -10.17 0.97
CA VAL A 108 -1.09 -10.69 -0.38
C VAL A 108 -0.55 -9.70 -1.40
N TYR A 109 0.49 -10.10 -2.12
CA TYR A 109 1.11 -9.34 -3.19
C TYR A 109 0.52 -9.77 -4.55
N LEU A 110 -0.30 -8.91 -5.14
CA LEU A 110 -0.78 -9.06 -6.51
C LEU A 110 0.31 -8.56 -7.47
N ARG A 111 1.16 -9.47 -7.92
CA ARG A 111 2.29 -9.19 -8.80
C ARG A 111 1.81 -9.07 -10.24
N THR A 112 2.17 -7.97 -10.89
CA THR A 112 1.84 -7.67 -12.28
C THR A 112 3.03 -7.03 -12.98
N THR A 113 3.20 -7.23 -14.29
CA THR A 113 4.26 -6.52 -15.00
C THR A 113 3.93 -5.02 -15.18
N PRO A 114 4.94 -4.13 -15.21
CA PRO A 114 4.73 -2.70 -15.44
C PRO A 114 3.93 -2.38 -16.70
N GLU A 115 4.10 -3.16 -17.78
CA GLU A 115 3.39 -2.99 -19.05
C GLU A 115 1.90 -3.24 -18.88
N VAL A 116 1.53 -4.30 -18.17
CA VAL A 116 0.13 -4.63 -17.88
C VAL A 116 -0.50 -3.56 -16.98
N VAL A 117 0.23 -3.09 -15.96
CA VAL A 117 -0.25 -2.01 -15.07
C VAL A 117 -0.47 -0.72 -15.84
N TYR A 118 0.48 -0.34 -16.71
CA TYR A 118 0.40 0.87 -17.50
C TYR A 118 -0.77 0.82 -18.48
N LYS A 119 -0.96 -0.31 -19.19
CA LYS A 119 -2.11 -0.52 -20.07
C LYS A 119 -3.43 -0.36 -19.31
N ARG A 120 -3.58 -1.02 -18.16
CA ARG A 120 -4.77 -0.90 -17.29
C ARG A 120 -4.97 0.52 -16.77
N MET A 121 -3.89 1.26 -16.49
CA MET A 121 -3.96 2.66 -16.07
C MET A 121 -4.54 3.53 -17.18
N MET A 122 -4.04 3.38 -18.41
CA MET A 122 -4.52 4.12 -19.58
C MET A 122 -5.99 3.80 -19.90
N GLU A 123 -6.40 2.54 -19.80
CA GLU A 123 -7.80 2.11 -20.00
C GLU A 123 -8.76 2.73 -18.96
N ARG A 124 -8.31 2.89 -17.70
CA ARG A 124 -9.13 3.54 -16.64
C ARG A 124 -9.30 5.05 -16.84
N ASN A 125 -8.37 5.68 -17.55
CA ASN A 125 -8.42 7.08 -17.98
C ASN A 125 -8.78 8.10 -16.87
N ARG A 126 -8.25 7.90 -15.66
CA ARG A 126 -8.44 8.83 -14.53
C ARG A 126 -7.62 10.10 -14.75
N ALA A 127 -8.23 11.26 -14.56
CA ALA A 127 -7.60 12.55 -14.84
C ALA A 127 -6.31 12.75 -14.03
N GLU A 128 -6.30 12.29 -12.78
CA GLU A 128 -5.19 12.38 -11.85
C GLU A 128 -4.04 11.40 -12.13
N GLU A 129 -4.27 10.35 -12.92
CA GLU A 129 -3.24 9.35 -13.27
C GLU A 129 -2.56 9.67 -14.62
N LYS A 130 -3.06 10.64 -15.39
CA LYS A 130 -2.53 10.97 -16.74
C LYS A 130 -1.09 11.49 -16.75
N SER A 131 -0.63 12.07 -15.65
CA SER A 131 0.73 12.59 -15.50
C SER A 131 1.74 11.51 -15.09
N VAL A 132 1.29 10.29 -14.79
CA VAL A 132 2.17 9.21 -14.34
C VAL A 132 2.89 8.60 -15.54
N SER A 133 4.23 8.67 -15.54
CA SER A 133 5.05 8.08 -16.59
C SER A 133 5.17 6.56 -16.42
N PHE A 134 5.47 5.87 -17.52
CA PHE A 134 5.79 4.44 -17.49
C PHE A 134 7.02 4.15 -16.60
N ASP A 135 8.06 4.99 -16.70
CA ASP A 135 9.27 4.83 -15.88
C ASP A 135 8.98 4.94 -14.39
N TYR A 136 8.09 5.86 -13.99
CA TYR A 136 7.66 5.95 -12.59
C TYR A 136 7.03 4.64 -12.10
N LEU A 137 6.18 4.01 -12.91
CA LEU A 137 5.55 2.73 -12.57
C LEU A 137 6.58 1.60 -12.49
N LYS A 138 7.56 1.57 -13.41
CA LYS A 138 8.62 0.58 -13.43
C LYS A 138 9.50 0.68 -12.19
N GLU A 139 9.94 1.88 -11.83
CA GLU A 139 10.75 2.10 -10.63
C GLU A 139 9.96 1.77 -9.35
N LEU A 140 8.66 2.09 -9.31
CA LEU A 140 7.80 1.73 -8.20
C LEU A 140 7.61 0.21 -8.11
N HIS A 141 7.45 -0.48 -9.24
CA HIS A 141 7.39 -1.94 -9.31
C HIS A 141 8.67 -2.58 -8.75
N ASP A 142 9.84 -2.08 -9.15
CA ASP A 142 11.13 -2.57 -8.66
C ASP A 142 11.26 -2.43 -7.14
N ILE A 143 10.72 -1.35 -6.56
CA ILE A 143 10.69 -1.19 -5.10
C ILE A 143 9.82 -2.26 -4.43
N HIS A 144 8.66 -2.59 -5.01
CA HIS A 144 7.78 -3.64 -4.49
C HIS A 144 8.39 -5.04 -4.63
N GLU A 145 9.01 -5.34 -5.77
CA GLU A 145 9.72 -6.61 -5.99
C GLU A 145 10.85 -6.80 -4.97
N ASN A 146 11.65 -5.76 -4.75
CA ASN A 146 12.74 -5.77 -3.77
C ASN A 146 12.24 -5.90 -2.33
N TRP A 147 11.07 -5.36 -2.01
CA TRP A 147 10.49 -5.51 -0.67
C TRP A 147 9.82 -6.87 -0.46
N LEU A 148 8.95 -7.30 -1.37
CA LEU A 148 8.00 -8.39 -1.13
C LEU A 148 8.40 -9.72 -1.77
N TYR A 149 9.08 -9.68 -2.92
CA TYR A 149 9.48 -10.87 -3.67
C TYR A 149 10.91 -11.28 -3.32
N TYR A 150 11.89 -10.41 -3.59
CA TYR A 150 13.30 -10.66 -3.28
C TYR A 150 13.66 -10.42 -1.80
N LYS A 151 12.84 -9.65 -1.07
CA LYS A 151 12.99 -9.36 0.36
C LYS A 151 14.36 -8.79 0.75
N ASN A 152 14.94 -7.96 -0.11
CA ASN A 152 16.29 -7.39 0.05
C ASN A 152 16.27 -5.90 0.48
N LEU A 153 15.10 -5.24 0.48
CA LEU A 153 14.99 -3.81 0.81
C LEU A 153 14.56 -3.53 2.25
N HIS A 154 13.51 -4.19 2.73
CA HIS A 154 12.95 -3.99 4.07
C HIS A 154 12.43 -5.31 4.65
N HIS A 155 12.46 -5.44 5.98
CA HIS A 155 11.87 -6.59 6.67
C HIS A 155 10.34 -6.62 6.49
N CYS A 156 9.80 -7.77 6.09
CA CYS A 156 8.36 -7.99 5.97
C CYS A 156 7.75 -8.29 7.35
N PRO A 157 6.73 -7.55 7.81
CA PRO A 157 6.12 -7.79 9.12
C PRO A 157 5.28 -9.07 9.20
N ALA A 158 4.99 -9.71 8.07
CA ALA A 158 4.17 -10.92 7.97
C ALA A 158 4.56 -11.76 6.75
N PRO A 159 4.13 -13.03 6.67
CA PRO A 159 4.30 -13.84 5.46
C PRO A 159 3.72 -13.17 4.22
N VAL A 160 4.38 -13.37 3.08
CA VAL A 160 3.98 -12.80 1.79
C VAL A 160 3.48 -13.92 0.89
N LEU A 161 2.23 -13.82 0.46
CA LEU A 161 1.64 -14.64 -0.57
C LEU A 161 1.66 -13.88 -1.90
N VAL A 162 2.35 -14.43 -2.89
CA VAL A 162 2.47 -13.81 -4.22
C VAL A 162 1.46 -14.43 -5.17
N LEU A 163 0.64 -13.61 -5.80
CA LEU A 163 -0.33 -14.01 -6.81
C LEU A 163 -0.03 -13.32 -8.13
N ASN A 164 0.07 -14.11 -9.20
CA ASN A 164 0.15 -13.56 -10.55
C ASN A 164 -1.19 -12.93 -10.94
N ALA A 165 -1.18 -11.61 -11.08
CA ALA A 165 -2.35 -10.81 -11.44
C ALA A 165 -2.26 -10.23 -12.86
N ASP A 166 -1.34 -10.71 -13.69
CA ASP A 166 -1.36 -10.47 -15.15
C ASP A 166 -2.48 -11.26 -15.83
N LEU A 167 -2.91 -12.35 -15.18
CA LEU A 167 -4.05 -13.18 -15.60
C LEU A 167 -5.36 -12.39 -15.60
N ASP A 168 -6.35 -12.93 -16.32
CA ASP A 168 -7.69 -12.35 -16.36
C ASP A 168 -8.37 -12.37 -14.98
N LYS A 169 -9.33 -11.47 -14.76
CA LYS A 169 -10.08 -11.34 -13.48
C LYS A 169 -10.70 -12.68 -13.04
N SER A 170 -11.13 -13.49 -14.01
CA SER A 170 -11.71 -14.82 -13.76
C SER A 170 -10.70 -15.79 -13.13
N ASP A 171 -9.47 -15.81 -13.62
CA ASP A 171 -8.38 -16.65 -13.12
C ASP A 171 -7.85 -16.17 -11.77
N ILE A 172 -7.74 -14.85 -11.57
CA ILE A 172 -7.37 -14.28 -10.27
C ILE A 172 -8.39 -14.70 -9.20
N LYS A 173 -9.69 -14.67 -9.52
CA LYS A 173 -10.75 -15.08 -8.59
C LYS A 173 -10.66 -16.56 -8.21
N ARG A 174 -10.26 -17.43 -9.16
CA ARG A 174 -10.01 -18.85 -8.91
C ARG A 174 -8.80 -19.05 -7.98
N ASN A 175 -7.69 -18.35 -8.26
CA ASN A 175 -6.48 -18.42 -7.42
C ASN A 175 -6.75 -17.91 -6.00
N MET A 176 -7.50 -16.82 -5.84
CA MET A 176 -7.90 -16.32 -4.51
C MET A 176 -8.80 -17.29 -3.74
N LYS A 177 -9.68 -18.04 -4.42
CA LYS A 177 -10.50 -19.07 -3.75
C LYS A 177 -9.64 -20.21 -3.17
N ASN A 178 -8.65 -20.66 -3.94
CA ASN A 178 -7.74 -21.71 -3.50
C ASN A 178 -6.92 -21.25 -2.28
N VAL A 179 -6.40 -20.03 -2.33
CA VAL A 179 -5.69 -19.38 -1.21
C VAL A 179 -6.55 -19.29 0.05
N ARG A 180 -7.81 -18.87 -0.10
CA ARG A 180 -8.74 -18.77 1.03
C ARG A 180 -8.91 -20.12 1.72
N HIS A 181 -8.95 -21.21 0.96
CA HIS A 181 -9.06 -22.55 1.53
C HIS A 181 -7.79 -22.96 2.27
N THR A 182 -6.61 -22.72 1.69
CA THR A 182 -5.32 -23.16 2.25
C THR A 182 -4.87 -22.33 3.46
N TYR A 183 -5.09 -21.01 3.44
CA TYR A 183 -4.50 -20.11 4.45
C TYR A 183 -5.53 -19.54 5.42
N LEU A 184 -6.81 -19.43 5.06
CA LEU A 184 -7.82 -18.78 5.91
C LEU A 184 -8.74 -19.75 6.66
N MET A 185 -8.78 -21.03 6.28
CA MET A 185 -9.48 -22.07 7.06
C MET A 185 -8.69 -22.54 8.29
N ASN A 186 -7.38 -22.24 8.35
CA ASN A 186 -6.52 -22.56 9.51
C ASN A 186 -6.53 -21.47 10.60
N PHE A 187 -7.33 -20.41 10.45
CA PHE A 187 -7.51 -19.35 11.45
C PHE A 187 -8.81 -19.49 12.26
N GLN A 188 -9.39 -20.71 12.33
CA GLN A 188 -10.47 -21.06 13.27
C GLN A 188 -9.90 -21.48 14.63
#